data_AF-A0A968FSV5-F1
#
_entry.id   AF-A0A968FSV5-F1
#
_cell.length_a   1.000
_cell.length_b   1.000
_cell.length_c   1.000
_cell.angle_alpha   90.00
_cell.angle_beta   90.00
_cell.angle_gamma   90.00
#
_symmetry.space_group_name_H-M   'P 1'
#
loop_
_entity.id
_entity.type
_entity.pdbx_description
1 polymer ?
#
loop_
_entity_poly.entity_id
_entity_poly.type
_entity_poly.pdbx_seq_one_letter_code
_entity_poly.pdbx_strand_id
1 'polypeptide(L)'
;LTGARLELLPSTHTTWEKWRKKHPGTRVLSRDTGHLRNYDRDPYEGYYESERLMFGVRNISRAYHPKERVIGIEVEGTYKAYPFSELSRSKLPVKDRVNGKPLTV
;
A
#
# COMPACT_ATOMS: atom_id res chain seq x y z
N LEU A 1 5.09 24.14 -8.55
CA LEU A 1 5.43 22.71 -8.37
C LEU A 1 4.62 21.77 -9.27
N THR A 2 3.62 22.25 -10.02
CA THR A 2 2.87 21.42 -10.97
C THR A 2 3.80 20.82 -12.02
N GLY A 3 3.79 19.48 -12.14
CA GLY A 3 4.61 18.74 -13.11
C GLY A 3 5.96 18.22 -12.59
N ALA A 4 6.36 18.54 -11.36
CA ALA A 4 7.57 17.96 -10.78
C ALA A 4 7.35 16.48 -10.40
N ARG A 5 8.23 15.59 -10.87
CA ARG A 5 8.28 14.19 -10.43
C ARG A 5 9.06 14.13 -9.11
N LEU A 6 8.43 13.60 -8.06
CA LEU A 6 9.11 13.37 -6.79
C LEU A 6 10.02 12.14 -6.89
N GLU A 7 11.15 12.20 -6.21
CA GLU A 7 12.01 11.02 -6.02
C GLU A 7 11.28 10.01 -5.12
N LEU A 8 11.23 8.75 -5.56
CA LEU A 8 10.62 7.68 -4.79
C LEU A 8 11.62 7.20 -3.74
N LEU A 9 11.28 7.42 -2.46
CA LEU A 9 12.03 6.85 -1.36
C LEU A 9 11.51 5.44 -1.03
N PRO A 10 12.39 4.46 -0.85
CA PRO A 10 11.98 3.12 -0.48
C PRO A 10 11.25 3.14 0.87
N SER A 11 10.14 2.41 0.97
CA SER A 11 9.37 2.24 2.19
C SER A 11 9.11 0.75 2.46
N THR A 12 8.92 0.40 3.72
CA THR A 12 8.65 -0.98 4.13
C THR A 12 7.26 -1.07 4.75
N HIS A 13 6.40 -1.89 4.17
CA HIS A 13 5.14 -2.29 4.80
C HIS A 13 5.38 -3.54 5.64
N THR A 14 5.29 -3.43 6.97
CA THR A 14 5.52 -4.55 7.89
C THR A 14 4.80 -4.34 9.22
N THR A 15 4.81 -5.34 10.09
CA THR A 15 4.31 -5.21 11.46
C THR A 15 5.35 -4.58 12.38
N TRP A 16 4.89 -3.93 13.45
CA TRP A 16 5.78 -3.34 14.46
C TRP A 16 6.72 -4.36 15.10
N GLU A 17 6.23 -5.56 15.38
CA GLU A 17 7.02 -6.67 15.92
C GLU A 17 8.19 -7.03 14.99
N LYS A 18 7.92 -7.27 13.70
CA LYS A 18 8.95 -7.60 12.71
C LYS A 18 9.96 -6.48 12.54
N TRP A 19 9.48 -5.23 12.52
CA TRP A 19 10.35 -4.06 12.45
C TRP A 19 11.30 -3.98 13.64
N ARG A 20 10.78 -4.04 14.87
CA ARG A 20 11.60 -3.99 16.10
C ARG A 20 12.60 -5.12 16.18
N LYS A 21 12.22 -6.34 15.76
CA LYS A 21 13.15 -7.48 15.72
C LYS A 21 14.35 -7.19 14.81
N LYS A 22 14.12 -6.54 13.66
CA LYS A 22 15.17 -6.18 12.69
C LYS A 22 15.93 -4.91 13.06
N HIS A 23 15.28 -3.96 13.73
CA HIS A 23 15.80 -2.63 14.04
C HIS A 23 15.60 -2.28 15.53
N PRO A 24 16.31 -2.97 16.45
CA PRO A 24 16.05 -2.85 17.90
C PRO A 24 16.35 -1.47 18.47
N GLY A 25 17.24 -0.70 17.84
CA GLY A 25 17.56 0.68 18.23
C GLY A 25 16.60 1.76 17.70
N THR A 26 15.51 1.36 17.02
CA THR A 26 14.51 2.33 16.52
C THR A 26 13.92 3.12 17.69
N ARG A 27 13.92 4.45 17.58
CA ARG A 27 13.21 5.35 18.49
C ARG A 27 11.89 5.78 17.86
N VAL A 28 10.86 5.92 18.68
CA VAL A 28 9.55 6.44 18.30
C VAL A 28 9.23 7.68 19.13
N LEU A 29 8.34 8.53 18.62
CA LEU A 29 7.88 9.71 19.37
C LEU A 29 7.09 9.28 20.61
N SER A 30 7.21 10.06 21.68
CA SER A 30 6.45 9.85 22.91
C SER A 30 4.95 10.06 22.67
N ARG A 31 4.12 9.32 23.40
CA ARG A 31 2.67 9.55 23.49
C ARG A 31 2.32 10.63 24.53
N ASP A 32 3.27 10.99 25.38
CA ASP A 32 3.14 12.10 26.33
C ASP A 32 3.25 13.44 25.58
N THR A 33 2.11 13.93 25.14
CA THR A 33 1.97 15.12 24.29
C THR A 33 1.24 16.27 24.98
N GLY A 34 0.75 16.07 26.22
CA GLY A 34 -0.15 17.00 26.90
C GLY A 34 -1.62 16.94 26.43
N HIS A 35 -1.97 16.01 25.53
CA HIS A 35 -3.32 15.82 25.02
C HIS A 35 -3.89 14.44 25.35
N LEU A 36 -5.19 14.37 25.68
CA LEU A 36 -5.89 13.11 25.89
C LEU A 36 -6.29 12.50 24.53
N ARG A 37 -5.41 11.68 23.96
CA ARG A 37 -5.69 10.90 22.74
C ARG A 37 -5.30 9.44 22.93
N ASN A 38 -6.27 8.55 22.75
CA ASN A 38 -6.00 7.11 22.69
C ASN A 38 -5.42 6.72 21.31
N TYR A 39 -4.10 6.55 21.21
CA TYR A 39 -3.40 6.11 20.00
C TYR A 39 -3.42 4.59 19.76
N ASP A 40 -3.99 3.81 20.67
CA ASP A 40 -4.17 2.35 20.48
C ASP A 40 -5.43 2.02 19.68
N ARG A 41 -6.30 3.00 19.45
CA ARG A 41 -7.50 2.86 18.63
C ARG A 41 -7.25 3.34 17.21
N ASP A 42 -7.54 2.48 16.23
CA ASP A 42 -7.62 2.89 14.83
C ASP A 42 -8.88 3.76 14.61
N PRO A 43 -8.73 5.06 14.27
CA PRO A 43 -9.89 5.90 13.97
C PRO A 43 -10.60 5.52 12.66
N TYR A 44 -9.97 4.69 11.82
CA TYR A 44 -10.49 4.23 10.52
C TYR A 44 -10.86 2.75 10.50
N GLU A 45 -11.03 2.14 11.68
CA GLU A 45 -11.53 0.77 11.79
C GLU A 45 -12.81 0.58 10.94
N GLY A 46 -12.84 -0.48 10.12
CA GLY A 46 -13.95 -0.78 9.21
C GLY A 46 -13.99 0.05 7.93
N TYR A 47 -13.20 1.12 7.81
CA TYR A 47 -13.17 1.93 6.61
C TYR A 47 -12.62 1.14 5.42
N TYR A 48 -11.52 0.40 5.63
CA TYR A 48 -10.80 -0.31 4.58
C TYR A 48 -11.64 -1.43 3.94
N GLU A 49 -12.55 -2.01 4.72
CA GLU A 49 -13.47 -3.09 4.36
C GLU A 49 -14.77 -2.56 3.73
N SER A 50 -15.15 -1.33 4.01
CA SER A 50 -16.33 -0.70 3.43
C SER A 50 -16.10 -0.32 1.97
N GLU A 51 -17.10 -0.41 1.11
CA GLU A 51 -17.01 0.17 -0.24
C GLU A 51 -17.16 1.70 -0.26
N ARG A 52 -17.64 2.29 0.84
CA ARG A 52 -17.86 3.74 0.93
C ARG A 52 -16.51 4.49 0.86
N LEU A 53 -16.47 5.52 0.03
CA LEU A 53 -15.34 6.44 -0.06
C LEU A 53 -15.59 7.67 0.80
N MET A 54 -14.59 8.10 1.58
CA MET A 54 -14.66 9.36 2.33
C MET A 54 -14.68 10.59 1.42
N PHE A 55 -14.03 10.50 0.26
CA PHE A 55 -13.97 11.55 -0.75
C PHE A 55 -14.37 10.98 -2.10
N GLY A 56 -15.15 11.74 -2.88
CA GLY A 56 -15.54 11.34 -4.23
C GLY A 56 -14.34 11.23 -5.17
N VAL A 57 -14.33 10.20 -6.02
CA VAL A 57 -13.32 10.00 -7.06
C VAL A 57 -13.94 10.18 -8.44
N ARG A 58 -13.14 10.65 -9.40
CA ARG A 58 -13.62 10.87 -10.79
C ARG A 58 -13.86 9.56 -11.55
N ASN A 59 -13.04 8.54 -11.27
CA ASN A 59 -13.08 7.25 -11.97
C ASN A 59 -13.48 6.16 -10.98
N ILE A 60 -14.54 5.42 -11.29
CA ILE A 60 -15.03 4.30 -10.48
C ILE A 60 -15.13 3.07 -11.39
N SER A 61 -14.60 1.95 -10.93
CA SER A 61 -14.76 0.65 -11.55
C SER A 61 -15.43 -0.30 -10.57
N ARG A 62 -16.30 -1.18 -11.07
CA ARG A 62 -16.94 -2.26 -10.30
C ARG A 62 -16.19 -3.60 -10.42
N ALA A 63 -15.07 -3.63 -11.13
CA ALA A 63 -14.29 -4.86 -11.33
C ALA A 63 -13.64 -5.36 -10.03
N TYR A 64 -13.30 -4.45 -9.11
CA TYR A 64 -12.65 -4.74 -7.85
C TYR A 64 -13.28 -3.91 -6.72
N HIS A 65 -13.01 -4.30 -5.47
CA HIS A 65 -13.30 -3.45 -4.32
C HIS A 65 -12.67 -2.05 -4.55
N PRO A 66 -13.36 -0.94 -4.24
CA PRO A 66 -12.85 0.40 -4.54
C PRO A 66 -11.57 0.77 -3.76
N LYS A 67 -11.24 -0.01 -2.73
CA LYS A 67 -9.98 0.06 -1.98
C LYS A 67 -9.11 -1.19 -2.14
N GLU A 68 -9.23 -1.86 -3.28
CA GLU A 68 -8.40 -3.01 -3.62
C GLU A 68 -6.92 -2.66 -3.54
N ARG A 69 -6.15 -3.49 -2.84
CA ARG A 69 -4.70 -3.35 -2.80
C ARG A 69 -4.13 -3.93 -4.08
N VAL A 70 -3.17 -3.21 -4.67
CA VAL A 70 -2.46 -3.65 -5.86
C VAL A 70 -0.96 -3.53 -5.64
N ILE A 71 -0.19 -4.41 -6.29
CA ILE A 71 1.23 -4.16 -6.54
C ILE A 71 1.30 -3.37 -7.85
N GLY A 72 1.70 -2.11 -7.78
CA GLY A 72 1.98 -1.29 -8.96
C GLY A 72 3.44 -1.44 -9.36
N ILE A 73 3.69 -1.68 -10.65
CA ILE A 73 5.03 -1.68 -11.22
C ILE A 73 5.12 -0.69 -12.38
N GLU A 74 6.29 -0.10 -12.52
CA GLU A 74 6.69 0.69 -13.68
C GLU A 74 7.96 0.06 -14.26
N VAL A 75 7.95 -0.23 -15.56
CA VAL A 75 9.14 -0.63 -16.32
C VAL A 75 9.24 0.28 -17.54
N GLU A 76 10.20 1.20 -17.51
CA GLU A 76 10.50 2.11 -18.64
C GLU A 76 9.25 2.85 -19.15
N GLY A 77 8.46 3.41 -18.24
CA GLY A 77 7.23 4.13 -18.58
C GLY A 77 6.02 3.25 -18.91
N THR A 78 6.17 1.93 -18.90
CA THR A 78 5.03 0.99 -18.96
C THR A 78 4.59 0.65 -17.55
N TYR A 79 3.31 0.83 -17.25
CA TYR A 79 2.74 0.58 -15.94
C TYR A 79 1.86 -0.67 -15.95
N LYS A 80 1.93 -1.47 -14.89
CA LYS A 80 1.00 -2.58 -14.66
C LYS A 80 0.65 -2.67 -13.17
N ALA A 81 -0.59 -3.03 -12.88
CA ALA A 81 -1.07 -3.27 -11.53
C ALA A 81 -1.47 -4.74 -11.38
N TYR A 82 -1.12 -5.34 -10.25
CA TYR A 82 -1.49 -6.71 -9.88
C TYR A 82 -2.39 -6.65 -8.64
N PRO A 83 -3.71 -6.87 -8.79
CA PRO A 83 -4.64 -6.92 -7.66
C PRO A 83 -4.33 -8.10 -6.74
N PHE A 84 -4.34 -7.85 -5.42
CA PHE A 84 -4.08 -8.90 -4.43
C PHE A 84 -5.12 -10.02 -4.48
N SER A 85 -6.38 -9.67 -4.77
CA SER A 85 -7.47 -10.63 -4.98
C SER A 85 -7.16 -11.61 -6.12
N GLU A 86 -6.57 -11.15 -7.22
CA GLU A 86 -6.16 -12.02 -8.34
C GLU A 86 -4.92 -12.84 -8.01
N LEU A 87 -3.93 -12.22 -7.35
CA LEU A 87 -2.71 -12.91 -6.91
C LEU A 87 -3.03 -14.06 -5.95
N SER A 88 -3.97 -13.87 -5.02
CA SER A 88 -4.39 -14.90 -4.06
C SER A 88 -5.06 -16.12 -4.72
N ARG A 89 -5.61 -15.95 -5.92
CA ARG A 89 -6.26 -17.01 -6.71
C ARG A 89 -5.30 -17.66 -7.72
N SER A 90 -4.13 -17.06 -7.91
CA SER A 90 -3.15 -17.48 -8.90
C SER A 90 -2.18 -18.51 -8.32
N LYS A 91 -1.59 -19.34 -9.19
CA LYS A 91 -0.49 -20.22 -8.79
C LYS A 91 0.78 -19.37 -8.61
N LEU A 92 1.26 -19.29 -7.37
CA LEU A 92 2.47 -18.53 -7.04
C LEU A 92 3.76 -19.33 -7.32
N PRO A 93 4.86 -18.65 -7.70
CA PRO A 93 4.94 -17.21 -7.96
C PRO A 93 4.37 -16.83 -9.33
N VAL A 94 3.87 -15.61 -9.49
CA VAL A 94 3.32 -15.16 -10.79
C VAL A 94 4.47 -14.66 -11.66
N LYS A 95 4.76 -15.39 -12.73
CA LYS A 95 5.74 -14.98 -13.74
C LYS A 95 5.06 -14.19 -14.84
N ASP A 96 5.61 -13.03 -15.17
CA ASP A 96 5.03 -12.13 -16.17
C ASP A 96 6.12 -11.38 -16.96
N ARG A 97 5.71 -10.67 -18.01
CA ARG A 97 6.57 -9.76 -18.76
C ARG A 97 5.91 -8.39 -18.89
N VAL A 98 6.62 -7.35 -18.49
CA VAL A 98 6.19 -5.95 -18.66
C VAL A 98 7.27 -5.19 -19.40
N ASN A 99 6.87 -4.48 -20.45
CA ASN A 99 7.76 -3.91 -21.46
C ASN A 99 8.83 -4.90 -21.96
N GLY A 100 8.43 -6.15 -22.19
CA GLY A 100 9.34 -7.21 -22.62
C GLY A 100 10.33 -7.70 -21.55
N LYS A 101 10.41 -7.09 -20.37
CA LYS A 101 11.29 -7.54 -19.28
C LYS A 101 10.59 -8.59 -18.41
N PRO A 102 11.23 -9.73 -18.12
CA PRO A 102 10.66 -10.74 -17.24
C PRO A 102 10.61 -10.21 -15.80
N LEU A 103 9.53 -10.52 -15.10
CA LEU A 103 9.37 -10.22 -13.69
C LEU A 103 8.67 -11.37 -12.97
N THR A 104 8.88 -11.43 -11.66
CA THR A 104 8.18 -12.35 -10.78
C THR A 104 7.49 -11.52 -9.70
N VAL A 105 6.16 -11.65 -9.63
CA VAL A 105 5.32 -11.05 -8.59
C VAL A 105 5.06 -12.07 -7.49
#